data_AF-A0A452YMA1-F1
#
_entry.id   AF-A0A452YMA1-F1
#
_cell.length_a   1.000
_cell.length_b   1.000
_cell.length_c   1.000
_cell.angle_alpha   90.00
_cell.angle_beta   90.00
_cell.angle_gamma   90.00
#
_symmetry.space_group_name_H-M   'P 1'
#
loop_
_entity.id
_entity.type
_entity.pdbx_description
1 polymer ?
#
loop_
_entity_poly.entity_id
_entity_poly.type
_entity_poly.pdbx_seq_one_letter_code
_entity_poly.pdbx_strand_id
1 'polypeptide(L)'
;MELPRFDWTGPLRPFPISKMRLVPDGIEKPDWALDGIPKIEPDSDLQKRVEIKTPEQIERMRETCRIAREVLDAGARIIKPGITTDEIDRVIHEETIARGGYPSPLNYHFFPKSCCT
;
A
#
# COMPACT_ATOMS: atom_id res chain seq x y z
N MET A 1 1.65 5.65 27.09
CA MET A 1 1.91 4.53 26.17
C MET A 1 3.32 4.06 26.46
N GLU A 2 3.51 2.80 26.81
CA GLU A 2 4.83 2.25 27.10
C GLU A 2 5.35 1.56 25.84
N LEU A 3 6.51 1.99 25.34
CA LEU A 3 7.15 1.35 24.19
C LEU A 3 7.72 0.00 24.63
N PRO A 4 7.70 -1.02 23.74
CA PRO A 4 8.32 -2.30 24.06
C PRO A 4 9.81 -2.10 24.31
N ARG A 5 10.37 -2.96 25.18
CA ARG A 5 11.82 -3.02 25.38
C ARG A 5 12.47 -3.56 24.11
N PHE A 6 13.10 -2.67 23.35
CA PHE A 6 13.78 -2.96 22.10
C PHE A 6 15.00 -2.03 21.98
N ASP A 7 16.11 -2.56 21.47
CA ASP A 7 17.36 -1.82 21.31
C ASP A 7 17.36 -1.02 19.99
N TRP A 8 16.85 0.19 20.05
CA TRP A 8 16.73 1.07 18.88
C TRP A 8 18.10 1.57 18.39
N THR A 9 18.35 1.49 17.08
CA THR A 9 19.63 1.85 16.46
C THR A 9 19.83 3.35 16.20
N GLY A 10 18.79 4.16 16.42
CA GLY A 10 18.81 5.61 16.16
C GLY A 10 17.79 6.38 17.00
N PRO A 11 17.53 7.66 16.70
CA PRO A 11 16.63 8.51 17.50
C PRO A 11 15.14 8.30 17.20
N LEU A 12 14.80 7.72 16.04
CA LEU A 12 13.40 7.50 15.63
C LEU A 12 12.71 6.47 16.53
N ARG A 13 11.43 6.70 16.86
CA ARG A 13 10.59 5.80 17.66
C ARG A 13 9.23 5.62 16.99
N PRO A 14 8.58 4.45 17.15
CA PRO A 14 7.23 4.27 16.66
C PRO A 14 6.25 5.13 17.47
N PHE A 15 5.15 5.49 16.83
CA PHE A 15 4.02 6.20 17.43
C PHE A 15 2.74 5.36 17.27
N PRO A 16 1.68 5.55 18.08
CA PRO A 16 0.44 4.80 17.92
C PRO A 16 -0.07 4.79 16.47
N ILE A 17 -0.37 3.59 15.98
CA ILE A 17 -0.88 3.36 14.63
C ILE A 17 -2.41 3.53 14.67
N SER A 18 -2.96 4.39 13.81
CA SER A 18 -4.41 4.54 13.71
C SER A 18 -5.06 3.30 13.06
N LYS A 19 -6.38 3.15 13.24
CA LYS A 19 -7.13 1.99 12.69
C LYS A 19 -6.94 1.88 11.17
N MET A 20 -6.98 0.64 10.70
CA MET A 20 -6.97 0.33 9.27
C MET A 20 -8.17 0.98 8.56
N ARG A 21 -7.94 1.55 7.38
CA ARG A 21 -8.96 2.26 6.59
C ARG A 21 -9.74 1.27 5.72
N LEU A 22 -11.02 1.57 5.47
CA LEU A 22 -11.93 0.69 4.72
C LEU A 22 -11.80 0.91 3.22
N VAL A 23 -11.77 -0.18 2.46
CA VAL A 23 -11.87 -0.17 0.99
C VAL A 23 -13.32 -0.48 0.61
N PRO A 24 -14.00 0.37 -0.19
CA PRO A 24 -15.36 0.11 -0.67
C PRO A 24 -15.53 -1.22 -1.43
N ASP A 25 -16.74 -1.79 -1.41
CA ASP A 25 -17.04 -3.08 -2.04
C ASP A 25 -16.86 -3.07 -3.57
N GLY A 26 -17.11 -1.93 -4.23
CA GLY A 26 -16.99 -1.78 -5.68
C GLY A 26 -15.57 -1.78 -6.25
N ILE A 27 -14.54 -1.82 -5.41
CA ILE A 27 -13.14 -1.93 -5.83
C ILE A 27 -12.73 -3.40 -5.87
N GLU A 28 -12.13 -3.83 -6.98
CA GLU A 28 -11.52 -5.14 -7.14
C GLU A 28 -10.41 -5.34 -6.10
N LYS A 29 -10.45 -6.46 -5.39
CA LYS A 29 -9.56 -6.75 -4.26
C LYS A 29 -8.61 -7.89 -4.60
N PRO A 30 -7.32 -7.79 -4.22
CA PRO A 30 -6.41 -8.92 -4.32
C PRO A 30 -6.81 -10.05 -3.36
N ASP A 31 -6.24 -11.24 -3.55
CA ASP A 31 -6.56 -12.47 -2.82
C ASP A 31 -6.24 -12.42 -1.32
N TRP A 32 -5.34 -11.50 -0.91
CA TRP A 32 -4.98 -11.24 0.49
C TRP A 32 -5.85 -10.18 1.17
N ALA A 33 -6.71 -9.45 0.47
CA ALA A 33 -7.36 -8.26 1.04
C ALA A 33 -8.18 -8.56 2.30
N LEU A 34 -8.77 -9.75 2.37
CA LEU A 34 -9.67 -10.15 3.47
C LEU A 34 -8.93 -10.72 4.68
N ASP A 35 -7.94 -11.58 4.46
CA ASP A 35 -7.30 -12.38 5.52
C ASP A 35 -5.79 -12.12 5.67
N GLY A 36 -5.24 -11.21 4.86
CA GLY A 36 -3.85 -10.82 4.85
C GLY A 36 -2.87 -11.86 4.32
N ILE A 37 -3.38 -12.95 3.72
CA ILE A 37 -2.55 -14.04 3.21
C ILE A 37 -2.52 -14.00 1.67
N PRO A 38 -1.37 -13.70 1.04
CA PRO A 38 -1.23 -13.84 -0.41
C PRO A 38 -1.11 -15.33 -0.76
N LYS A 39 -2.18 -15.90 -1.32
CA LYS A 39 -2.31 -17.33 -1.64
C LYS A 39 -1.73 -17.65 -3.01
N ILE A 40 -1.86 -16.73 -3.95
CA ILE A 40 -1.40 -16.94 -5.33
C ILE A 40 0.13 -16.80 -5.43
N GLU A 41 0.72 -15.84 -4.72
CA GLU A 41 2.13 -15.48 -4.88
C GLU A 41 3.12 -16.62 -4.55
N PRO A 42 3.00 -17.36 -3.42
CA PRO A 42 3.97 -18.40 -3.04
C PRO A 42 4.01 -19.58 -4.01
N ASP A 43 2.86 -19.93 -4.58
CA ASP A 43 2.70 -21.08 -5.49
C ASP A 43 2.85 -20.68 -6.97
N SER A 44 3.14 -19.41 -7.26
CA SER A 44 3.28 -18.91 -8.62
C SER A 44 4.57 -19.37 -9.29
N ASP A 45 4.49 -19.81 -10.55
CA ASP A 45 5.66 -20.05 -11.40
C ASP A 45 6.54 -18.79 -11.56
N LEU A 46 5.98 -17.61 -11.33
CA LEU A 46 6.68 -16.32 -11.39
C LEU A 46 7.76 -16.17 -10.30
N GLN A 47 7.70 -16.97 -9.23
CA GLN A 47 8.78 -17.03 -8.23
C GLN A 47 10.11 -17.55 -8.82
N LYS A 48 10.05 -18.24 -9.97
CA LYS A 48 11.20 -18.92 -10.60
C LYS A 48 11.44 -18.48 -12.04
N ARG A 49 10.50 -17.75 -12.65
CA ARG A 49 10.53 -17.37 -14.06
C ARG A 49 10.06 -15.93 -14.24
N VAL A 50 10.77 -15.18 -15.08
CA VAL A 50 10.35 -13.83 -15.47
C VAL A 50 9.21 -13.94 -16.47
N GLU A 51 8.07 -13.33 -16.16
CA GLU A 51 6.93 -13.26 -17.07
C GLU A 51 7.27 -12.41 -18.30
N ILE A 52 6.95 -12.93 -19.50
CA ILE A 52 6.91 -12.12 -20.72
C ILE A 52 5.46 -11.70 -20.95
N LYS A 53 5.17 -10.42 -20.67
CA LYS A 53 3.82 -9.88 -20.76
C LYS A 53 3.35 -9.73 -22.20
N THR A 54 2.06 -9.97 -22.44
CA THR A 54 1.38 -9.66 -23.71
C THR A 54 1.23 -8.14 -23.88
N PRO A 55 0.99 -7.64 -25.11
CA PRO A 55 0.73 -6.22 -25.34
C PRO A 55 -0.41 -5.64 -24.48
N GLU A 56 -1.47 -6.42 -24.27
CA GLU A 56 -2.62 -6.02 -23.43
C GLU A 56 -2.23 -5.91 -21.94
N GLN A 57 -1.49 -6.89 -21.41
CA GLN A 57 -0.98 -6.83 -20.03
C GLN A 57 -0.05 -5.63 -19.84
N ILE A 58 0.79 -5.32 -20.83
CA ILE A 58 1.67 -4.15 -20.79
C ILE A 58 0.84 -2.85 -20.72
N GLU A 59 -0.25 -2.74 -21.47
CA GLU A 59 -1.10 -1.55 -21.44
C GLU A 59 -1.77 -1.36 -20.08
N ARG A 60 -2.30 -2.45 -19.50
CA ARG A 60 -2.84 -2.43 -18.12
C ARG A 60 -1.77 -2.00 -17.10
N MET A 61 -0.53 -2.47 -17.26
CA MET A 61 0.58 -2.05 -16.39
C MET A 61 0.88 -0.56 -16.54
N ARG A 62 0.88 -0.01 -17.76
CA ARG A 62 1.12 1.42 -18.00
C ARG A 62 0.07 2.28 -17.31
N GLU A 63 -1.20 1.91 -17.44
CA GLU A 63 -2.29 2.62 -16.78
C GLU A 63 -2.16 2.60 -15.26
N THR A 64 -1.96 1.42 -14.66
CA THR A 64 -1.78 1.27 -13.21
C THR A 64 -0.56 2.06 -12.70
N CYS A 65 0.56 2.03 -13.42
CA CYS A 65 1.76 2.78 -13.05
C CYS A 65 1.55 4.30 -13.15
N ARG A 66 0.81 4.79 -14.16
CA ARG A 66 0.44 6.22 -14.25
C ARG A 66 -0.42 6.63 -13.06
N ILE A 67 -1.43 5.85 -12.71
CA ILE A 67 -2.29 6.07 -11.54
C ILE A 67 -1.46 6.10 -10.25
N ALA A 68 -0.56 5.12 -10.06
CA ALA A 68 0.31 5.06 -8.89
C ALA A 68 1.21 6.31 -8.77
N ARG A 69 1.70 6.84 -9.91
CA ARG A 69 2.46 8.10 -9.91
C ARG A 69 1.62 9.29 -9.44
N GLU A 70 0.38 9.41 -9.92
CA GLU A 70 -0.51 10.50 -9.51
C GLU A 70 -0.86 10.46 -8.01
N VAL A 71 -1.05 9.24 -7.48
CA VAL A 71 -1.25 9.02 -6.03
C VAL A 71 0.01 9.42 -5.25
N LEU A 72 1.20 9.02 -5.70
CA LEU A 72 2.45 9.44 -5.08
C LEU A 72 2.61 10.97 -5.09
N ASP A 73 2.27 11.63 -6.20
CA ASP A 73 2.29 13.09 -6.29
C ASP A 73 1.29 13.76 -5.35
N ALA A 74 0.13 13.14 -5.10
CA ALA A 74 -0.83 13.63 -4.11
C ALA A 74 -0.28 13.56 -2.69
N GLY A 75 0.34 12.45 -2.32
CA GLY A 75 1.04 12.34 -1.04
C GLY A 75 2.18 13.36 -0.90
N ALA A 76 2.97 13.55 -1.96
CA ALA A 76 4.09 14.50 -1.97
C ALA A 76 3.64 15.95 -1.73
N ARG A 77 2.49 16.36 -2.29
CA ARG A 77 1.96 17.74 -2.17
C ARG A 77 1.64 18.15 -0.74
N ILE A 78 1.37 17.21 0.16
CA ILE A 78 1.01 17.54 1.55
C ILE A 78 2.23 17.55 2.49
N ILE A 79 3.40 17.11 2.04
CA ILE A 79 4.59 16.98 2.90
C ILE A 79 5.06 18.36 3.37
N LYS A 80 5.00 18.57 4.69
CA LYS A 80 5.54 19.74 5.38
C LYS A 80 5.74 19.42 6.87
N PRO A 81 6.60 20.15 7.60
CA PRO A 81 6.73 19.98 9.05
C PRO A 81 5.38 20.02 9.77
N GLY A 82 5.20 19.12 10.73
CA GLY A 82 3.96 18.97 11.50
C GLY A 82 2.95 17.98 10.90
N ILE A 83 3.12 17.52 9.66
CA ILE A 83 2.30 16.46 9.07
C ILE A 83 2.80 15.10 9.53
N THR A 84 1.88 14.27 10.00
CA THR A 84 2.14 12.89 10.41
C THR A 84 2.18 11.96 9.20
N THR A 85 2.90 10.85 9.34
CA THR A 85 2.87 9.79 8.34
C THR A 85 1.49 9.16 8.19
N ASP A 86 0.67 9.17 9.24
CA ASP A 86 -0.73 8.71 9.19
C ASP A 86 -1.63 9.60 8.33
N GLU A 87 -1.36 10.91 8.29
CA GLU A 87 -2.02 11.85 7.37
C GLU A 87 -1.58 11.65 5.92
N ILE A 88 -0.31 11.30 5.70
CA ILE A 88 0.18 10.92 4.37
C ILE A 88 -0.50 9.64 3.90
N ASP A 89 -0.53 8.59 4.73
CA ASP A 89 -1.26 7.35 4.46
C ASP A 89 -2.74 7.60 4.13
N ARG A 90 -3.40 8.51 4.86
CA ARG A 90 -4.78 8.89 4.58
C ARG A 90 -4.97 9.41 3.17
N VAL A 91 -4.12 10.36 2.74
CA VAL A 91 -4.20 10.95 1.39
C VAL A 91 -3.92 9.89 0.33
N ILE A 92 -2.90 9.05 0.53
CA ILE A 92 -2.59 7.96 -0.40
C ILE A 92 -3.78 7.00 -0.52
N HIS A 93 -4.37 6.59 0.60
CA HIS A 93 -5.55 5.73 0.62
C HIS A 93 -6.71 6.36 -0.16
N GLU A 94 -7.12 7.58 0.21
CA GLU A 94 -8.25 8.29 -0.42
C GLU A 94 -8.04 8.48 -1.93
N GLU A 95 -6.84 8.84 -2.37
CA GLU A 95 -6.51 9.06 -3.78
C GLU A 95 -6.45 7.75 -4.58
N THR A 96 -6.03 6.64 -3.97
CA THR A 96 -6.11 5.32 -4.57
C THR A 96 -7.56 4.88 -4.77
N ILE A 97 -8.41 5.03 -3.74
CA ILE A 97 -9.85 4.72 -3.82
C ILE A 97 -10.54 5.58 -4.88
N ALA A 98 -10.24 6.88 -4.93
CA ALA A 98 -10.82 7.81 -5.91
C ALA A 98 -10.50 7.45 -7.37
N ARG A 99 -9.40 6.72 -7.62
CA ARG A 99 -9.02 6.20 -8.94
C ARG A 99 -9.49 4.76 -9.20
N GLY A 100 -10.32 4.21 -8.31
CA GLY A 100 -10.85 2.85 -8.41
C GLY A 100 -9.82 1.75 -8.09
N GLY A 101 -8.68 2.09 -7.49
CA GLY A 101 -7.63 1.14 -7.15
C GLY A 101 -7.75 0.59 -5.73
N TYR A 102 -7.12 -0.55 -5.50
CA TYR A 102 -6.83 -1.06 -4.16
C TYR A 102 -5.39 -0.66 -3.76
N PRO A 103 -5.16 -0.10 -2.56
CA PRO A 103 -3.79 0.17 -2.12
C PRO A 103 -3.09 -1.14 -1.76
N SER A 104 -2.24 -1.66 -2.66
CA SER A 104 -1.65 -3.00 -2.56
C SER A 104 -1.04 -3.37 -1.20
N PRO A 105 -0.32 -2.47 -0.48
CA PRO A 105 0.23 -2.78 0.83
C PRO A 105 -0.83 -3.11 1.89
N LEU A 106 -2.06 -2.59 1.75
CA LEU A 106 -3.10 -2.74 2.76
C LEU A 106 -3.43 -4.22 2.98
N ASN A 107 -3.29 -4.65 4.22
CA ASN A 107 -3.45 -6.02 4.70
C ASN A 107 -2.48 -7.05 4.08
N TYR A 108 -1.58 -6.68 3.16
CA TYR A 108 -0.59 -7.61 2.61
C TYR A 108 0.33 -8.12 3.73
N HIS A 109 0.32 -9.43 4.00
CA HIS A 109 0.97 -10.01 5.19
C HIS A 109 0.61 -9.28 6.49
N PHE A 110 -0.66 -8.89 6.64
CA PHE A 110 -1.19 -8.13 7.77
C PHE A 110 -0.61 -6.72 7.94
N PHE A 111 0.00 -6.15 6.90
CA PHE A 111 0.49 -4.78 6.94
C PHE A 111 -0.69 -3.79 7.11
N PRO A 112 -0.68 -2.92 8.13
CA PRO A 112 -1.90 -2.25 8.60
C PRO A 112 -2.27 -0.98 7.83
N LYS A 113 -1.45 -0.55 6.85
CA LYS A 113 -1.52 0.75 6.17
C LYS A 113 -1.54 0.62 4.65
N SER A 114 -1.90 1.69 3.98
CA SER A 114 -2.04 1.77 2.51
C SER A 114 -0.73 2.12 1.81
N CYS A 115 0.25 2.67 2.55
CA CYS A 115 1.61 2.91 2.08
C CYS A 115 2.65 2.72 3.19
N CYS A 116 3.92 2.76 2.81
CA CYS A 116 5.06 2.76 3.72
C CYS A 116 5.65 4.17 3.82
N THR A 117 5.98 4.61 5.02
CA THR A 117 6.51 5.94 5.34
C THR A 117 7.54 5.86 6.45
#